data_AF-A0A7C4G534-F1
#
_entry.id   AF-A0A7C4G534-F1
#
_cell.length_a   1.000
_cell.length_b   1.000
_cell.length_c   1.000
_cell.angle_alpha   90.00
_cell.angle_beta   90.00
_cell.angle_gamma   90.00
#
_symmetry.space_group_name_H-M   'P 1'
#
loop_
_entity.id
_entity.type
_entity.pdbx_description
1 polymer ?
#
loop_
_entity_poly.entity_id
_entity_poly.type
_entity_poly.pdbx_seq_one_letter_code
_entity_poly.pdbx_strand_id
1 'polypeptide(L)'
;MVELATTDLALKILSRYKLCNKCLGKLYYDPGYVKDEERGESVKIVLYIEAFKYIQEDNYNHGIEILKTLAENGDFHPAYLSLKELNINMERGEFQCDSCTGKIDLNSLKDKNE
;
A
#
# COMPACT_ATOMS: atom_id res chain seq x y z
N MET A 1 -15.94 11.73 -12.81
CA MET A 1 -14.92 10.70 -12.53
C MET A 1 -15.29 10.06 -11.22
N VAL A 2 -15.40 8.74 -11.16
CA VAL A 2 -15.60 8.04 -9.89
C VAL A 2 -14.22 7.97 -9.23
N GLU A 3 -14.06 8.67 -8.11
CA GLU A 3 -12.89 8.52 -7.25
C GLU A 3 -12.96 7.14 -6.60
N LEU A 4 -11.93 6.32 -6.81
CA LEU A 4 -11.85 4.99 -6.22
C LEU A 4 -11.35 5.12 -4.78
N ALA A 5 -12.26 5.29 -3.83
CA ALA A 5 -11.98 5.37 -2.38
C ALA A 5 -11.14 4.20 -1.81
N THR A 6 -10.99 3.12 -2.57
CA THR A 6 -10.26 1.91 -2.21
C THR A 6 -8.76 2.16 -2.00
N THR A 7 -8.12 2.97 -2.85
CA THR A 7 -6.69 3.27 -2.75
C THR A 7 -6.39 4.26 -1.61
N ASP A 8 -7.28 5.20 -1.35
CA ASP A 8 -7.17 6.14 -0.22
C ASP A 8 -7.08 5.42 1.12
N LEU A 9 -7.94 4.41 1.34
CA LEU A 9 -7.88 3.59 2.55
C LEU A 9 -6.53 2.86 2.65
N ALA A 10 -6.08 2.22 1.58
CA ALA A 10 -4.80 1.50 1.60
C ALA A 10 -3.63 2.44 1.88
N LEU A 11 -3.58 3.60 1.22
CA LEU A 11 -2.52 4.58 1.43
C LEU A 11 -2.55 5.15 2.84
N LYS A 12 -3.73 5.48 3.37
CA LYS A 12 -3.92 5.92 4.76
C LYS A 12 -3.45 4.87 5.76
N ILE A 13 -3.71 3.59 5.53
CA ILE A 13 -3.29 2.51 6.43
C ILE A 13 -1.79 2.23 6.29
N LEU A 14 -1.28 2.13 5.07
CA LEU A 14 0.14 1.87 4.80
C LEU A 14 1.04 3.03 5.22
N SER A 15 0.55 4.28 5.25
CA SER A 15 1.32 5.40 5.81
C SER A 15 1.56 5.29 7.33
N ARG A 16 0.85 4.38 8.02
CA ARG A 16 0.92 4.20 9.47
C ARG A 16 1.43 2.83 9.91
N TYR A 17 1.22 1.80 9.09
CA TYR A 17 1.44 0.42 9.47
C TYR A 17 2.04 -0.40 8.32
N LYS A 18 2.90 -1.36 8.68
CA LYS A 18 3.46 -2.35 7.76
C LYS A 18 2.47 -3.48 7.54
N LEU A 19 1.95 -3.66 6.32
CA LEU A 19 0.99 -4.74 6.02
C LEU A 19 1.34 -5.55 4.77
N CYS A 20 1.37 -6.87 4.95
CA CYS A 20 1.48 -7.82 3.84
C CYS A 20 0.20 -7.82 2.99
N ASN A 21 0.26 -8.41 1.81
CA ASN A 21 -0.87 -8.49 0.88
C ASN A 21 -2.12 -9.07 1.55
N LYS A 22 -1.97 -10.21 2.25
CA LYS A 22 -3.07 -10.86 2.97
C LYS A 22 -3.74 -9.95 4.01
N CYS A 23 -2.97 -9.27 4.85
CA CYS A 23 -3.54 -8.39 5.88
C CYS A 23 -4.17 -7.13 5.30
N LEU A 24 -3.59 -6.56 4.24
CA LEU A 24 -4.18 -5.41 3.55
C LEU A 24 -5.50 -5.79 2.87
N GLY A 25 -5.56 -6.93 2.18
CA GLY A 25 -6.77 -7.37 1.48
C GLY A 25 -7.93 -7.73 2.40
N LYS A 26 -7.66 -8.11 3.66
CA LYS A 26 -8.70 -8.31 4.69
C LYS A 26 -9.45 -7.04 5.05
N LEU A 27 -8.91 -5.85 4.76
CA LEU A 27 -9.59 -4.58 5.03
C LEU A 27 -10.84 -4.42 4.16
N TYR A 28 -10.85 -5.05 2.99
CA TYR A 28 -11.93 -4.96 2.01
C TYR A 28 -12.88 -6.15 2.18
N TYR A 29 -14.18 -5.86 2.18
CA TYR A 29 -15.20 -6.89 2.13
C TYR A 29 -15.15 -7.63 0.79
N ASP A 30 -15.24 -8.96 0.84
CA ASP A 30 -15.36 -9.81 -0.34
C ASP A 30 -16.23 -11.03 0.03
N PRO A 31 -17.15 -11.47 -0.84
CA PRO A 31 -17.99 -12.64 -0.60
C PRO A 31 -17.24 -13.98 -0.69
N GLY A 32 -15.93 -13.99 -0.97
CA GLY A 32 -15.07 -15.18 -0.91
C GLY A 32 -14.57 -15.68 -2.27
N TYR A 33 -14.66 -14.89 -3.34
CA TYR A 33 -14.21 -15.30 -4.67
C TYR A 33 -12.77 -14.89 -4.99
N VAL A 34 -12.27 -13.86 -4.32
CA VAL A 34 -10.90 -13.37 -4.48
C VAL A 34 -10.17 -13.60 -3.18
N LYS A 35 -8.94 -14.11 -3.20
CA LYS A 35 -8.18 -14.32 -1.95
C LYS A 35 -7.76 -12.98 -1.36
N ASP A 36 -7.66 -12.91 -0.03
CA ASP A 36 -7.16 -11.72 0.68
C ASP A 36 -5.82 -11.23 0.11
N GLU A 37 -4.92 -12.16 -0.22
CA GLU A 37 -3.62 -11.83 -0.80
C GLU A 37 -3.73 -11.19 -2.19
N GLU A 38 -4.55 -11.75 -3.07
CA GLU A 38 -4.79 -11.21 -4.42
C GLU A 38 -5.41 -9.81 -4.35
N ARG A 39 -6.35 -9.58 -3.42
CA ARG A 39 -6.94 -8.25 -3.21
C ARG A 39 -5.91 -7.24 -2.73
N GLY A 40 -5.11 -7.60 -1.72
CA GLY A 40 -4.09 -6.69 -1.18
C GLY A 40 -2.98 -6.37 -2.18
N GLU A 41 -2.57 -7.35 -2.98
CA GLU A 41 -1.62 -7.13 -4.08
C GLU A 41 -2.20 -6.20 -5.14
N SER A 42 -3.46 -6.45 -5.56
CA SER A 42 -4.13 -5.64 -6.57
C SER A 42 -4.20 -4.17 -6.16
N VAL A 43 -4.54 -3.87 -4.91
CA VAL A 43 -4.59 -2.48 -4.42
C VAL A 43 -3.21 -1.83 -4.41
N LYS A 44 -2.13 -2.57 -4.08
CA LYS A 44 -0.75 -2.05 -4.16
C LYS A 44 -0.34 -1.76 -5.61
N ILE A 45 -0.75 -2.60 -6.55
CA ILE A 45 -0.53 -2.37 -7.98
C ILE A 45 -1.23 -1.09 -8.43
N VAL A 46 -2.48 -0.86 -8.01
CA VAL A 46 -3.20 0.37 -8.37
C VAL A 46 -2.50 1.61 -7.77
N LEU A 47 -2.14 1.59 -6.48
CA LEU A 47 -1.37 2.67 -5.86
C LEU A 47 -0.04 2.94 -6.56
N TYR A 48 0.64 1.89 -7.02
CA TYR A 48 1.88 2.00 -7.78
C TYR A 48 1.65 2.72 -9.12
N ILE A 49 0.57 2.38 -9.83
CA ILE A 49 0.19 3.05 -11.08
C ILE A 49 -0.17 4.53 -10.81
N GLU A 50 -0.92 4.81 -9.74
CA GLU A 50 -1.27 6.17 -9.32
C GLU A 50 -0.03 7.00 -8.98
N ALA A 51 0.97 6.41 -8.32
CA ALA A 51 2.23 7.09 -8.04
C ALA A 51 2.94 7.58 -9.31
N PHE A 52 3.00 6.73 -10.34
CA PHE A 52 3.59 7.12 -11.63
C PHE A 52 2.73 8.14 -12.38
N LYS A 53 1.40 8.06 -12.25
CA LYS A 53 0.51 9.10 -12.77
C LYS A 53 0.83 10.47 -12.15
N TYR A 54 0.98 10.54 -10.82
CA TYR A 54 1.38 11.79 -10.15
C TYR A 54 2.76 12.29 -10.59
N ILE A 55 3.73 11.39 -10.78
CA ILE A 55 5.06 11.73 -11.32
C ILE A 55 4.96 12.37 -12.71
N GLN A 56 4.02 11.90 -13.56
CA GLN A 56 3.80 12.42 -14.90
C GLN A 56 3.02 13.75 -14.92
N GLU A 57 2.14 13.98 -13.93
CA GLU A 57 1.26 15.16 -13.82
C GLU A 57 1.89 16.29 -12.98
N ASP A 58 3.22 16.45 -13.04
CA ASP A 58 3.99 17.46 -12.30
C ASP A 58 3.84 17.43 -10.76
N ASN A 59 3.34 16.34 -10.19
CA ASN A 59 3.25 16.11 -8.74
C ASN A 59 4.28 15.07 -8.27
N TYR A 60 5.52 15.27 -8.67
CA TYR A 60 6.63 14.33 -8.48
C TYR A 60 6.79 13.88 -7.03
N ASN A 61 6.84 14.83 -6.09
CA ASN A 61 7.07 14.52 -4.68
C ASN A 61 5.98 13.62 -4.09
N HIS A 62 4.72 13.85 -4.46
CA HIS A 62 3.62 13.02 -3.97
C HIS A 62 3.71 11.59 -4.50
N GLY A 63 4.01 11.42 -5.79
CA GLY A 63 4.23 10.09 -6.37
C GLY A 63 5.41 9.36 -5.73
N ILE A 64 6.51 10.07 -5.45
CA ILE A 64 7.64 9.50 -4.70
C ILE A 64 7.21 9.03 -3.30
N GLU A 65 6.45 9.82 -2.56
CA GLU A 65 5.99 9.43 -1.22
C GLU A 65 5.08 8.18 -1.24
N ILE A 66 4.25 8.02 -2.28
CA ILE A 66 3.47 6.79 -2.47
C ILE A 66 4.40 5.58 -2.72
N LEU A 67 5.40 5.73 -3.61
CA LEU A 67 6.37 4.66 -3.87
C LEU A 67 7.15 4.27 -2.60
N LYS A 68 7.58 5.26 -1.79
CA LYS A 68 8.25 4.99 -0.52
C LYS A 68 7.36 4.20 0.43
N THR A 69 6.11 4.65 0.58
CA THR A 69 5.12 3.98 1.43
C THR A 69 4.89 2.52 1.00
N LEU A 70 4.77 2.28 -0.31
CA LEU A 70 4.62 0.93 -0.86
C LEU A 70 5.85 0.05 -0.61
N ALA A 71 7.05 0.61 -0.79
CA ALA A 71 8.29 -0.13 -0.59
C ALA A 71 8.53 -0.49 0.89
N GLU A 72 8.37 0.47 1.80
CA GLU A 72 8.70 0.30 3.23
C GLU A 72 7.59 -0.42 4.02
N ASN A 73 6.34 -0.01 3.80
CA ASN A 73 5.20 -0.45 4.60
C ASN A 73 4.31 -1.45 3.85
N GLY A 74 4.38 -1.48 2.53
CA GLY A 74 3.68 -2.47 1.71
C GLY A 74 4.50 -3.72 1.38
N ASP A 75 5.79 -3.79 1.71
CA ASP A 75 6.71 -4.82 1.19
C ASP A 75 6.64 -4.99 -0.34
N PHE A 76 6.35 -3.92 -1.06
CA PHE A 76 6.07 -3.98 -2.48
C PHE A 76 7.35 -3.79 -3.30
N HIS A 77 7.98 -4.90 -3.67
CA HIS A 77 9.28 -4.89 -4.35
C HIS A 77 9.35 -4.03 -5.63
N PRO A 78 8.32 -3.97 -6.50
CA PRO A 78 8.37 -3.10 -7.68
C PRO A 78 8.54 -1.60 -7.35
N ALA A 79 7.97 -1.12 -6.24
CA ALA A 79 8.16 0.26 -5.80
C ALA A 79 9.61 0.52 -5.37
N TYR A 80 10.24 -0.44 -4.67
CA TYR A 80 11.66 -0.36 -4.32
C TYR A 80 12.57 -0.28 -5.54
N LEU A 81 12.34 -1.14 -6.54
CA LEU A 81 13.11 -1.11 -7.80
C LEU A 81 12.93 0.22 -8.52
N SER A 82 11.71 0.74 -8.56
CA SER A 82 11.41 2.02 -9.21
C SER A 82 12.10 3.21 -8.55
N LEU A 83 12.11 3.26 -7.22
CA LEU A 83 12.83 4.31 -6.48
C LEU A 83 14.32 4.30 -6.80
N LYS A 84 14.93 3.11 -6.91
CA LYS A 84 16.32 2.96 -7.31
C LYS A 84 16.59 3.49 -8.72
N GLU A 85 15.73 3.17 -9.69
CA GLU A 85 15.83 3.71 -11.07
C GLU A 85 15.67 5.24 -11.10
N LEU A 86 14.88 5.80 -10.17
CA LEU A 86 14.73 7.25 -9.99
C LEU A 86 15.89 7.88 -9.19
N ASN A 87 16.97 7.14 -8.91
CA ASN A 87 18.13 7.56 -8.10
C ASN A 87 17.78 7.95 -6.66
N ILE A 88 16.69 7.40 -6.12
CA ILE A 88 16.29 7.58 -4.73
C ILE A 88 16.74 6.35 -3.95
N ASN A 89 17.80 6.53 -3.17
CA ASN A 89 18.32 5.48 -2.31
C ASN A 89 17.41 5.28 -1.10
N MET A 90 17.07 4.02 -0.85
CA MET A 90 16.28 3.60 0.30
C MET A 90 16.93 2.35 0.89
N GLU A 91 17.08 2.32 2.21
CA GLU A 91 17.49 1.11 2.90
C GLU A 91 16.30 0.16 3.02
N ARG A 92 16.45 -1.07 2.52
CA ARG A 92 15.44 -2.09 2.72
C ARG A 92 15.64 -2.73 4.09
N GLY A 93 14.96 -2.19 5.10
CA GLY A 93 14.87 -2.80 6.42
C GLY A 93 14.11 -4.13 6.38
N GLU A 94 14.17 -4.89 7.48
CA GLU A 94 13.35 -6.09 7.62
C GLU A 94 11.85 -5.72 7.58
N PHE A 95 11.10 -6.46 6.75
CA PHE A 95 9.66 -6.34 6.71
C PHE A 95 9.04 -7.30 7.72
N GLN A 96 8.26 -6.76 8.65
CA GLN A 96 7.43 -7.51 9.57
C GLN A 96 6.04 -6.90 9.55
N CYS A 97 5.05 -7.67 9.09
CA CYS A 97 3.67 -7.23 9.06
C CYS A 97 3.17 -7.00 10.50
N ASP A 98 2.69 -5.79 10.79
CA ASP A 98 2.27 -5.38 12.13
C ASP A 98 1.06 -6.19 12.61
N SER A 99 0.16 -6.57 11.70
CA SER A 99 -0.97 -7.43 12.03
C SER A 99 -0.54 -8.88 12.24
N CYS A 100 0.36 -9.43 11.41
CA CYS A 100 0.85 -10.80 11.59
C CYS A 100 1.65 -10.99 12.88
N THR A 101 2.32 -9.92 13.33
CA THR A 101 3.11 -9.91 14.58
C THR A 101 2.27 -9.51 15.81
N GLY A 102 0.97 -9.26 15.64
CA GLY A 102 0.07 -8.90 16.74
C GLY A 102 0.24 -7.49 17.30
N LYS A 103 1.02 -6.62 16.63
CA LYS A 103 1.18 -5.21 17.02
C LYS A 103 -0.09 -4.40 16.81
N ILE A 104 -0.92 -4.80 15.84
CA ILE A 104 -2.21 -4.18 15.56
C ILE A 104 -3.30 -5.22 15.29
N ASP A 105 -4.54 -4.89 15.68
CA ASP A 105 -5.75 -5.63 15.28
C ASP A 105 -6.42 -4.95 14.08
N LEU A 106 -6.60 -5.69 12.98
CA LEU A 106 -7.21 -5.17 11.76
C LEU A 106 -8.68 -4.75 11.95
N ASN A 107 -9.41 -5.37 12.88
CA ASN A 107 -10.80 -5.00 13.12
C ASN A 107 -10.90 -3.56 13.64
N SER A 108 -9.97 -3.16 14.51
CA SER A 108 -9.88 -1.79 15.04
C SER A 108 -9.59 -0.71 13.99
N LEU A 109 -9.17 -1.11 12.78
CA LEU A 109 -8.90 -0.23 11.65
C LEU A 109 -10.12 -0.06 10.74
N LYS A 110 -11.07 -1.00 10.77
CA LYS A 110 -12.31 -0.93 9.97
C LYS A 110 -13.30 0.07 10.56
N ASP A 111 -13.44 0.07 11.89
CA ASP A 111 -14.42 0.90 12.62
C ASP A 111 -14.11 2.42 12.63
N LYS A 112 -12.94 2.84 12.11
CA LYS A 112 -12.49 4.25 12.12
C LYS A 112 -12.57 4.92 10.74
N ASN A 113 -13.14 4.24 9.75
CA ASN A 113 -13.22 4.71 8.36
C ASN A 113 -14.65 4.67 7.79
N GLU A 114 -15.65 4.38 8.62
CA GLU A 114 -17.08 4.65 8.38
C GLU A 114 -17.48 6.01 8.98
#